data_AF-A0A2G2B7I9-F1
#
_entry.id   AF-A0A2G2B7I9-F1
#
_cell.length_a   1.000
_cell.length_b   1.000
_cell.length_c   1.000
_cell.angle_alpha   90.00
_cell.angle_beta   90.00
_cell.angle_gamma   90.00
#
_symmetry.space_group_name_H-M   'P 1'
#
loop_
_entity.id
_entity.type
_entity.pdbx_description
1 polymer ?
#
loop_
_entity_poly.entity_id
_entity_poly.type
_entity_poly.pdbx_seq_one_letter_code
_entity_poly.pdbx_strand_id
1 'polypeptide(L)' 'MESGPAGGVLSAINCANAHKATHILAFDMGGTTAKSCVALNGIPDITHSFEFAREKRFKKPVG' A
#
# COMPACT_ATOMS: atom_id res chain seq x y z
N MET A 1 -11.46 10.14 12.34
CA MET A 1 -12.09 9.45 11.19
C MET A 1 -11.02 9.28 10.14
N GLU A 2 -10.01 8.44 10.40
CA GLU A 2 -9.08 8.09 9.33
C GLU A 2 -9.63 6.85 8.66
N SER A 3 -10.25 7.04 7.51
CA SER A 3 -10.60 6.00 6.52
C SER A 3 -9.32 5.42 5.91
N GLY A 4 -8.36 5.09 6.77
CA GLY A 4 -6.98 4.78 6.43
C GLY A 4 -6.83 3.47 5.63
N PRO A 5 -5.59 2.98 5.48
CA PRO A 5 -5.20 1.89 4.57
C PRO A 5 -6.01 0.59 4.71
N ALA A 6 -6.72 0.40 5.83
CA ALA A 6 -7.66 -0.69 6.03
C ALA A 6 -8.71 -0.81 4.91
N GLY A 7 -9.22 0.29 4.36
CA GLY A 7 -10.24 0.26 3.30
C GLY A 7 -9.74 -0.36 1.99
N GLY A 8 -8.54 0.05 1.54
CA GLY A 8 -7.92 -0.50 0.33
C GLY A 8 -7.53 -1.97 0.50
N VAL A 9 -7.02 -2.34 1.68
CA VAL A 9 -6.66 -3.73 2.00
C VAL A 9 -7.89 -4.63 2.06
N LEU A 10 -8.96 -4.21 2.74
CA LEU A 10 -10.22 -4.95 2.79
C LEU A 10 -10.85 -5.13 1.41
N SER A 11 -10.81 -4.08 0.56
CA SER A 11 -11.28 -4.17 -0.82
C SER A 11 -10.46 -5.18 -1.64
N ALA A 12 -9.13 -5.15 -1.50
CA ALA A 12 -8.24 -6.09 -2.16
C ALA A 12 -8.48 -7.54 -1.71
N ILE A 13 -8.67 -7.77 -0.40
CA ILE A 13 -9.00 -9.10 0.16
C ILE A 13 -10.35 -9.60 -0.37
N ASN A 14 -11.39 -8.75 -0.39
CA ASN A 14 -12.69 -9.14 -0.92
C ASN A 14 -12.62 -9.52 -2.42
N CYS A 15 -11.87 -8.75 -3.22
CA CYS A 15 -11.64 -9.05 -4.62
C CYS A 15 -10.89 -10.38 -4.79
N ALA A 16 -9.84 -10.60 -4.00
CA ALA A 16 -9.05 -11.82 -4.03
C ALA A 16 -9.87 -13.07 -3.68
N ASN A 17 -10.70 -12.99 -2.63
CA ASN A 17 -11.61 -14.06 -2.24
C ASN A 17 -12.60 -14.40 -3.36
N ALA A 18 -13.16 -13.38 -4.02
CA ALA A 18 -14.05 -13.58 -5.16
C ALA A 18 -13.35 -14.27 -6.36
N HIS A 19 -12.02 -14.20 -6.45
CA HIS A 19 -11.23 -14.79 -7.52
C HIS A 19 -10.41 -16.00 -7.07
N LYS A 20 -10.63 -16.49 -5.84
CA LYS A 20 -9.87 -17.59 -5.21
C LYS A 20 -8.36 -17.36 -5.21
N ALA A 21 -7.92 -16.10 -5.18
CA ALA A 21 -6.53 -15.73 -5.04
C ALA A 21 -6.15 -15.74 -3.55
N THR A 22 -5.25 -16.64 -3.17
CA THR A 22 -4.86 -16.83 -1.77
C THR A 22 -3.67 -15.96 -1.36
N HIS A 23 -2.93 -15.39 -2.31
CA HIS A 23 -1.75 -14.57 -2.04
C HIS A 23 -1.85 -13.29 -2.84
N ILE A 24 -2.00 -12.16 -2.13
CA ILE A 24 -2.15 -10.85 -2.75
C ILE A 24 -1.20 -9.84 -2.13
N LEU A 25 -0.71 -8.93 -2.99
CA LEU A 25 -0.01 -7.72 -2.60
C LEU A 25 -0.88 -6.54 -3.05
N ALA A 26 -1.41 -5.79 -2.09
CA ALA A 26 -2.08 -4.52 -2.36
C ALA A 26 -1.04 -3.39 -2.25
N PHE A 27 -1.00 -2.51 -3.25
CA PHE A 27 -0.12 -1.34 -3.27
C PHE A 27 -0.93 -0.10 -3.64
N ASP A 28 -0.94 0.89 -2.75
CA ASP A 28 -1.62 2.17 -2.92
C ASP A 28 -0.60 3.30 -2.82
N MET A 29 -0.42 4.04 -3.91
CA MET A 29 0.55 5.12 -3.99
C MET A 29 -0.11 6.43 -4.41
N GLY A 30 -0.01 7.43 -3.54
CA GLY A 30 -0.26 8.83 -3.85
C GLY A 30 1.04 9.59 -4.14
N GLY A 31 0.95 10.90 -4.40
CA GLY A 31 2.11 11.73 -4.76
C GLY A 31 3.20 11.86 -3.69
N THR A 32 2.90 11.51 -2.44
CA THR A 32 3.77 11.71 -1.26
C THR A 32 3.98 10.45 -0.43
N THR A 33 3.10 9.46 -0.54
CA THR A 33 3.08 8.29 0.34
C THR A 33 2.67 7.09 -0.48
N ALA A 34 3.36 5.97 -0.31
CA ALA A 34 2.88 4.67 -0.74
C ALA A 34 2.65 3.76 0.45
N LYS A 35 1.71 2.85 0.30
CA LYS A 35 1.36 1.85 1.29
C LYS A 35 1.30 0.51 0.58
N SER A 36 1.87 -0.52 1.20
CA SER A 36 1.77 -1.89 0.73
C SER A 36 1.18 -2.77 1.82
N CYS A 37 0.42 -3.79 1.41
CA CYS A 37 -0.08 -4.82 2.30
C CYS A 37 0.01 -6.16 1.61
N VAL A 38 0.58 -7.14 2.31
CA VAL A 38 0.54 -8.54 1.88
C VAL A 38 -0.59 -9.23 2.64
N ALA A 39 -1.43 -9.97 1.92
CA ALA A 39 -2.40 -10.86 2.54
C ALA A 39 -2.22 -12.29 2.03
N LEU A 40 -2.22 -13.23 2.99
CA LEU A 40 -2.08 -14.65 2.78
C LEU A 40 -3.37 -15.32 3.27
N ASN A 41 -3.97 -16.14 2.42
CA ASN A 41 -5.25 -16.82 2.65
C ASN A 41 -6.38 -15.87 3.08
N GLY A 42 -6.40 -14.66 2.51
CA GLY A 42 -7.37 -13.63 2.86
C GLY A 42 -7.11 -12.94 4.21
N ILE A 43 -6.00 -13.27 4.89
CA ILE A 43 -5.59 -12.66 6.14
C ILE A 43 -4.47 -11.66 5.85
N PRO A 44 -4.64 -10.37 6.16
CA PRO A 44 -3.57 -9.38 6.01
C PRO A 44 -2.46 -9.68 7.03
N ASP A 45 -1.25 -9.89 6.54
CA ASP A 45 -0.11 -10.34 7.34
C ASP A 45 0.73 -9.14 7.80
N ILE A 46 1.07 -8.23 6.87
CA ILE A 46 1.91 -7.06 7.16
C ILE A 46 1.50 -5.87 6.28
N THR A 47 1.28 -4.71 6.91
CA THR A 47 1.08 -3.42 6.23
C THR A 47 2.32 -2.54 6.39
N HIS A 48 2.98 -2.17 5.29
CA HIS A 48 4.07 -1.19 5.29
C HIS A 48 3.57 0.16 4.75
N SER A 49 4.04 1.25 5.34
CA SER A 49 3.79 2.62 4.85
C SER A 49 5.12 3.31 4.63
N PHE A 50 5.31 3.85 3.43
CA PHE A 50 6.51 4.57 3.01
C PHE A 50 6.14 6.00 2.61
N GLU A 51 6.87 6.98 3.14
CA GLU A 51 6.64 8.40 2.85
C GLU A 51 7.70 8.93 1.88
N PHE A 52 7.32 9.04 0.61
CA PHE A 52 8.18 9.49 -0.50
C PHE A 52 8.40 11.02 -0.52
N ALA A 53 7.60 11.80 0.22
CA ALA A 53 7.72 13.26 0.24
C ALA A 53 9.01 13.80 0.89
N ARG A 54 9.70 13.00 1.72
CA ARG A 54 10.96 13.44 2.35
C ARG A 54 12.23 13.13 1.54
N GLU A 55 12.16 12.28 0.51
CA GLU A 55 13.37 11.84 -0.21
C GLU A 55 13.65 12.58 -1.54
N LYS A 56 12.76 13.47 -1.99
CA LYS A 56 12.97 14.28 -3.21
C LYS A 56 13.53 15.68 -2.96
N ARG A 57 14.49 15.85 -2.04
CA ARG A 57 15.29 17.09 -1.95
C ARG A 57 16.81 16.83 -1.91
N PHE A 58 17.31 16.02 -2.84
CA PHE A 58 18.72 16.07 -3.24
C PHE A 58 18.84 16.20 -4.75
N LYS A 59 18.51 17.40 -5.25
CA LYS A 59 19.17 17.92 -6.46
C LYS A 59 19.63 19.33 -6.12
N LYS A 60 20.86 19.45 -5.63
CA LYS A 60 21.56 20.74 -5.58
C LYS A 60 21.66 21.24 -7.03
N PRO A 61 21.26 22.48 -7.36
CA PRO A 61 21.80 23.09 -8.56
C PRO A 61 23.28 23.35 -8.29
N VAL A 62 24.15 22.74 -9.08
CA VAL A 62 25.53 23.22 -9.26
C VAL A 62 25.69 23.43 -10.76
N GLY A 63 25.82 24.69 -11.14
CA GLY A 63 25.82 25.22 -12.49
C GLY A 63 25.53 26.70 -12.41
#